data_AF-A0A9D0XVN7-F1
#
_entry.id   AF-A0A9D0XVN7-F1
#
_cell.length_a   1.000
_cell.length_b   1.000
_cell.length_c   1.000
_cell.angle_alpha   90.00
_cell.angle_beta   90.00
_cell.angle_gamma   90.00
#
_symmetry.space_group_name_H-M   'P 1'
#
loop_
_entity.id
_entity.type
_entity.pdbx_description
1 polymer ?
#
loop_
_entity_poly.entity_id
_entity_poly.type
_entity_poly.pdbx_seq_one_letter_code
_entity_poly.pdbx_strand_id
1 'polypeptide(L)'
;MKKLIIGSAIVAALSMGGCTSNEAMPTSYADYVDGAKAAHAKAVAVNNVWKQKKMKKPYVEDYLAKAEAAKAKGDEAGALKYAKEAYKTANAEVDQMEKWKGLKAGWEK
;
A
#
# COMPACT_ATOMS: atom_id res chain seq x y z
N MET A 1 17.14 -37.53 -11.94
CA MET A 1 17.82 -36.55 -11.06
C MET A 1 16.75 -35.82 -10.25
N LYS A 2 16.70 -36.08 -8.93
CA LYS A 2 15.66 -35.57 -8.02
C LYS A 2 16.01 -34.14 -7.59
N LYS A 3 15.11 -33.21 -7.92
CA LYS A 3 14.61 -32.02 -7.19
C LYS A 3 15.54 -31.34 -6.19
N LEU A 4 15.68 -30.02 -6.31
CA LEU A 4 15.53 -29.05 -5.21
C LEU A 4 15.35 -27.66 -5.84
N ILE A 5 14.10 -27.23 -6.02
CA ILE A 5 13.78 -25.81 -6.22
C ILE A 5 13.86 -25.19 -4.83
N ILE A 6 14.92 -24.42 -4.59
CA ILE A 6 15.09 -23.63 -3.37
C ILE A 6 14.06 -22.50 -3.44
N GLY A 7 12.88 -22.77 -2.90
CA GLY A 7 11.87 -21.77 -2.64
C GLY A 7 12.30 -20.94 -1.44
N SER A 8 12.82 -19.75 -1.69
CA SER A 8 13.01 -18.74 -0.65
C SER A 8 11.65 -18.18 -0.26
N ALA A 9 10.95 -18.87 0.65
CA ALA A 9 9.85 -18.30 1.39
C ALA A 9 10.43 -17.28 2.38
N ILE A 10 10.47 -16.01 1.98
CA ILE A 10 10.67 -14.92 2.94
C ILE A 10 9.33 -14.73 3.65
N VAL A 11 9.12 -15.51 4.71
CA VAL A 11 8.20 -15.15 5.78
C VAL A 11 8.98 -14.18 6.68
N ALA A 12 8.91 -12.89 6.36
CA ALA A 12 9.20 -11.86 7.34
C ALA A 12 7.86 -11.53 8.03
N ALA A 13 7.72 -12.02 9.25
CA ALA A 13 6.63 -11.72 10.15
C ALA A 13 6.48 -10.19 10.25
N LEU A 14 5.34 -9.67 9.76
CA LEU A 14 4.85 -8.36 10.16
C LEU A 14 4.47 -8.48 11.63
N SER A 15 5.44 -8.21 12.51
CA SER A 15 5.16 -8.02 13.93
C SER A 15 4.12 -6.91 14.05
N MET A 16 2.91 -7.31 14.42
CA MET A 16 1.84 -6.41 14.82
C MET A 16 2.31 -5.62 16.04
N GLY A 17 2.85 -4.43 15.80
CA GLY A 17 3.18 -3.45 16.82
C GLY A 17 2.27 -2.25 16.69
N GLY A 18 1.15 -2.26 17.42
CA GLY A 18 0.48 -1.07 17.96
C GLY A 18 -0.02 -0.02 16.96
N CYS A 19 -1.29 -0.12 16.59
CA CYS A 19 -2.10 1.05 16.29
C CYS A 19 -2.14 1.96 17.54
N THR A 20 -1.58 3.16 17.46
CA THR A 20 -1.93 4.27 18.35
C THR A 20 -2.00 5.52 17.51
N SER A 21 -3.22 6.06 17.46
CA SER A 21 -3.65 7.20 16.67
C SER A 21 -2.92 8.48 17.08
N ASN A 22 -1.98 8.90 16.24
CA ASN A 22 -1.65 10.30 15.96
C ASN A 22 -0.68 10.25 14.79
N GLU A 23 -1.19 10.33 13.57
CA GLU A 23 -0.34 10.30 12.38
C GLU A 23 0.45 11.60 12.30
N ALA A 24 1.61 11.63 12.97
CA ALA A 24 2.69 12.50 12.54
C ALA A 24 2.87 12.24 11.04
N MET A 25 2.84 13.31 10.23
CA MET A 25 3.04 13.18 8.80
C MET A 25 4.31 12.36 8.54
N PRO A 26 4.27 11.32 7.69
CA PRO A 26 5.44 10.48 7.45
C PRO A 26 6.63 11.37 7.05
N THR A 27 7.77 11.18 7.69
CA THR A 27 8.96 12.02 7.45
C THR A 27 10.07 11.28 6.73
N SER A 28 10.04 9.95 6.73
CA SER A 28 11.03 9.10 6.07
C SER A 28 10.41 8.20 5.01
N TYR A 29 11.27 7.68 4.12
CA TYR A 29 10.88 6.67 3.13
C TYR A 29 10.19 5.46 3.77
N ALA A 30 10.72 4.96 4.90
CA ALA A 30 10.18 3.80 5.59
C ALA A 30 8.76 4.07 6.09
N ASP A 31 8.55 5.23 6.72
CA ASP A 31 7.23 5.65 7.20
C ASP A 31 6.21 5.71 6.06
N TYR A 32 6.59 6.25 4.90
CA TYR A 32 5.69 6.29 3.73
C TYR A 32 5.36 4.90 3.21
N VAL A 33 6.33 3.99 3.14
CA VAL A 33 6.11 2.61 2.68
C VAL A 33 5.22 1.84 3.65
N ASP A 34 5.50 1.94 4.95
CA ASP A 34 4.74 1.23 5.99
C ASP A 34 3.32 1.78 6.09
N GLY A 35 3.16 3.11 6.05
CA GLY A 35 1.85 3.76 5.98
C GLY A 35 1.06 3.37 4.73
N ALA A 36 1.71 3.30 3.55
CA ALA A 36 1.06 2.88 2.32
C ALA A 36 0.58 1.42 2.41
N LYS A 37 1.41 0.52 2.92
CA LYS A 37 1.06 -0.90 3.12
C LYS A 37 -0.10 -1.05 4.10
N ALA A 38 -0.08 -0.33 5.22
CA ALA A 38 -1.13 -0.37 6.23
C ALA A 38 -2.47 0.13 5.68
N ALA A 39 -2.49 1.27 4.98
CA ALA A 39 -3.70 1.82 4.36
C ALA A 39 -4.23 0.89 3.24
N HIS A 40 -3.34 0.37 2.40
CA HIS A 40 -3.72 -0.54 1.33
C HIS A 40 -4.28 -1.87 1.85
N ALA A 41 -3.74 -2.40 2.95
CA ALA A 41 -4.30 -3.58 3.59
C ALA A 41 -5.76 -3.37 4.05
N LYS A 42 -6.10 -2.17 4.55
CA LYS A 42 -7.49 -1.81 4.87
C LYS A 42 -8.36 -1.80 3.61
N ALA A 43 -7.87 -1.25 2.50
CA ALA A 43 -8.58 -1.20 1.22
C ALA A 43 -8.79 -2.61 0.61
N VAL A 44 -7.78 -3.48 0.67
CA VAL A 44 -7.87 -4.89 0.25
C VAL A 44 -8.94 -5.63 1.05
N ALA A 45 -9.00 -5.44 2.37
CA ALA A 45 -9.96 -6.11 3.24
C ALA A 45 -11.43 -5.83 2.87
N VAL A 46 -11.71 -4.71 2.20
CA VAL A 46 -13.06 -4.33 1.74
C VAL A 46 -13.21 -4.37 0.21
N ASN A 47 -12.24 -4.94 -0.51
CA ASN A 47 -12.19 -4.97 -1.97
C ASN A 47 -12.24 -3.59 -2.65
N ASN A 48 -11.82 -2.51 -1.97
CA ASN A 48 -11.76 -1.16 -2.54
C ASN A 48 -10.36 -0.84 -3.09
N VAL A 49 -9.84 -1.72 -3.94
CA VAL A 49 -8.48 -1.63 -4.49
C VAL A 49 -8.50 -0.99 -5.87
N TRP A 50 -7.69 0.05 -6.07
CA TRP A 50 -7.65 0.80 -7.33
C TRP A 50 -6.66 0.18 -8.30
N LYS A 51 -7.15 -0.13 -9.50
CA LYS A 51 -6.37 -0.76 -10.56
C LYS A 51 -6.96 -0.42 -11.93
N GLN A 52 -6.09 -0.10 -12.90
CA GLN A 52 -6.52 -0.03 -14.31
C GLN A 52 -6.76 -1.43 -14.89
N LYS A 53 -7.77 -1.56 -15.76
CA LYS A 53 -8.16 -2.83 -16.40
C LYS A 53 -6.98 -3.57 -17.06
N LYS A 54 -6.03 -2.86 -17.67
CA LYS A 54 -4.87 -3.45 -18.37
C LYS A 54 -3.63 -3.60 -17.49
N MET A 55 -3.62 -3.07 -16.27
CA MET A 55 -2.48 -3.24 -15.37
C MET A 55 -2.48 -4.64 -14.77
N LYS A 56 -1.28 -5.18 -14.52
CA LYS A 56 -1.13 -6.46 -13.81
C LYS A 56 -1.29 -6.29 -12.31
N LYS A 57 -0.70 -5.23 -11.75
CA LYS A 57 -0.74 -4.89 -10.33
C LYS A 57 -1.69 -3.71 -10.05
N PRO A 58 -2.30 -3.64 -8.85
CA PRO A 58 -2.90 -2.41 -8.32
C PRO A 58 -1.91 -1.25 -8.30
N TYR A 59 -2.43 -0.02 -8.27
CA TYR A 59 -1.59 1.17 -8.30
C TYR A 59 -0.64 1.26 -7.09
N VAL A 60 -1.12 0.97 -5.88
CA VAL A 60 -0.28 1.02 -4.67
C VAL A 60 0.89 0.04 -4.78
N GLU A 61 0.62 -1.20 -5.17
CA GLU A 61 1.66 -2.23 -5.37
C GLU A 61 2.66 -1.86 -6.48
N ASP A 62 2.19 -1.24 -7.56
CA ASP A 62 3.05 -0.76 -8.65
C ASP A 62 4.00 0.34 -8.19
N TYR A 63 3.49 1.31 -7.41
CA TYR A 63 4.32 2.37 -6.85
C TYR A 63 5.31 1.85 -5.80
N LEU A 64 4.91 0.93 -4.93
CA LEU A 64 5.82 0.29 -3.98
C LEU A 64 6.95 -0.45 -4.72
N ALA A 65 6.63 -1.18 -5.79
CA ALA A 65 7.64 -1.86 -6.61
C ALA A 65 8.60 -0.87 -7.30
N LYS A 66 8.09 0.28 -7.78
CA LYS A 66 8.93 1.35 -8.35
C LYS A 66 9.81 1.99 -7.28
N ALA A 67 9.30 2.17 -6.07
CA ALA A 67 10.05 2.72 -4.93
C ALA A 67 11.21 1.80 -4.53
N GLU A 68 10.96 0.50 -4.41
CA GLU A 68 11.99 -0.51 -4.15
C GLU A 68 13.04 -0.57 -5.28
N ALA A 69 12.59 -0.55 -6.54
CA ALA A 69 13.49 -0.56 -7.70
C ALA A 69 14.37 0.69 -7.80
N ALA A 70 13.85 1.87 -7.42
CA ALA A 70 14.64 3.10 -7.34
C ALA A 70 15.67 3.03 -6.22
N LYS A 71 15.26 2.54 -5.04
CA LYS A 71 16.16 2.37 -3.89
C LYS A 71 17.29 1.39 -4.18
N ALA A 72 17.00 0.27 -4.86
CA ALA A 72 18.01 -0.69 -5.30
C ALA A 72 19.04 -0.10 -6.28
N LYS A 73 18.71 1.01 -6.96
CA LYS A 73 19.62 1.75 -7.85
C LYS A 73 20.34 2.90 -7.17
N GLY A 74 20.10 3.13 -5.88
CA GLY A 74 20.62 4.30 -5.15
C GLY A 74 19.91 5.62 -5.50
N ASP A 75 18.76 5.57 -6.19
CA ASP A 75 17.94 6.75 -6.49
C ASP A 75 17.00 7.05 -5.32
N GLU A 76 17.55 7.68 -4.28
CA GLU A 76 16.82 8.04 -3.06
C GLU A 76 15.64 9.00 -3.33
N ALA A 77 15.81 9.95 -4.25
CA ALA A 77 14.77 10.89 -4.61
C ALA A 77 13.61 10.21 -5.33
N GLY A 78 13.90 9.32 -6.29
CA GLY A 78 12.91 8.49 -6.96
C GLY A 78 12.21 7.53 -6.00
N ALA A 79 12.97 6.89 -5.11
CA ALA A 79 12.44 6.00 -4.08
C ALA A 79 11.42 6.73 -3.18
N LEU A 80 11.78 7.91 -2.67
CA LEU A 80 10.90 8.71 -1.83
C LEU A 80 9.67 9.22 -2.61
N LYS A 81 9.85 9.64 -3.87
CA LYS A 81 8.75 10.06 -4.73
C LYS A 81 7.71 8.94 -4.89
N TYR A 82 8.15 7.74 -5.25
CA TYR A 82 7.23 6.61 -5.44
C TYR A 82 6.61 6.12 -4.13
N ALA A 83 7.34 6.17 -3.01
CA ALA A 83 6.77 5.86 -1.69
C ALA A 83 5.65 6.85 -1.32
N LYS A 84 5.81 8.14 -1.60
CA LYS A 84 4.76 9.16 -1.41
C LYS A 84 3.54 8.92 -2.29
N GLU A 85 3.73 8.55 -3.56
CA GLU A 85 2.62 8.22 -4.46
C GLU A 85 1.85 6.97 -3.98
N ALA A 86 2.56 5.95 -3.50
CA ALA A 86 1.95 4.77 -2.90
C ALA A 86 1.11 5.16 -1.68
N TYR A 87 1.67 5.96 -0.77
CA TYR A 87 1.00 6.44 0.44
C TYR A 87 -0.26 7.25 0.11
N LYS A 88 -0.15 8.21 -0.80
CA LYS A 88 -1.28 9.05 -1.24
C LYS A 88 -2.38 8.20 -1.86
N THR A 89 -2.03 7.26 -2.73
CA THR A 89 -3.01 6.39 -3.40
C THR A 89 -3.73 5.49 -2.40
N ALA A 90 -2.99 4.86 -1.48
CA ALA A 90 -3.57 3.99 -0.46
C ALA A 90 -4.51 4.74 0.50
N ASN A 91 -4.15 5.96 0.91
CA ASN A 91 -5.04 6.79 1.72
C ASN A 91 -6.29 7.23 0.96
N ALA A 92 -6.20 7.47 -0.34
CA ALA A 92 -7.36 7.77 -1.16
C ALA A 92 -8.32 6.57 -1.29
N GLU A 93 -7.79 5.34 -1.37
CA GLU A 93 -8.60 4.12 -1.29
C GLU A 93 -9.36 4.02 0.06
N VAL A 94 -8.70 4.36 1.17
CA VAL A 94 -9.33 4.38 2.50
C VAL A 94 -10.38 5.48 2.61
N ASP A 95 -10.05 6.71 2.20
CA ASP A 95 -10.97 7.85 2.25
C ASP A 95 -12.24 7.60 1.42
N GLN A 96 -12.12 6.98 0.24
CA GLN A 96 -13.27 6.58 -0.56
C GLN A 96 -14.18 5.59 0.20
N MET A 97 -13.59 4.59 0.86
CA MET A 97 -14.34 3.64 1.68
C MET A 97 -15.07 4.35 2.83
N GLU A 98 -14.38 5.25 3.53
CA GLU A 98 -14.95 5.95 4.68
C GLU A 98 -16.09 6.89 4.28
N LYS A 99 -15.95 7.59 3.15
CA LYS A 99 -17.02 8.43 2.58
C LYS A 99 -18.28 7.63 2.25
N TRP A 100 -18.14 6.37 1.84
CA TRP A 100 -19.31 5.54 1.48
C TRP A 100 -20.06 5.00 2.69
N LYS A 101 -19.42 4.84 3.86
CA LYS A 101 -20.07 4.29 5.07
C LYS A 101 -21.28 5.09 5.54
N GLY A 102 -21.34 6.39 5.24
CA GLY A 102 -22.45 7.27 5.59
C GLY A 102 -23.46 7.53 4.47
N LEU A 103 -23.24 6.99 3.27
CA LEU A 103 -24.15 7.19 2.14
C LEU A 103 -25.29 6.18 2.23
N LYS A 104 -26.50 6.70 2.48
CA LYS A 104 -27.74 5.96 2.24
C LYS A 104 -28.11 6.03 0.78
N ALA A 105 -28.82 5.02 0.31
CA ALA A 105 -29.43 5.12 -1.00
C ALA A 105 -30.43 6.28 -1.01
N GLY A 106 -30.52 7.04 -2.10
CA GLY A 106 -31.39 8.22 -2.18
C GLY A 106 -32.89 7.93 -1.98
N TRP A 107 -33.29 6.65 -2.04
CA TRP A 107 -34.66 6.20 -1.76
C TRP A 107 -34.90 5.76 -0.31
N GLU A 108 -33.85 5.60 0.50
CA GLU A 108 -33.97 5.35 1.94
C GLU A 108 -34.13 6.70 2.66
N LYS A 109 -35.39 7.02 3.00
CA LYS A 109 -35.74 8.19 3.85
C LYS A 109 -35.29 7.98 5.30
#